data_AF-A0A1F8JJI8-F1
#
_entry.id   AF-A0A1F8JJI8-F1
#
_cell.length_a   1.000
_cell.length_b   1.000
_cell.length_c   1.000
_cell.angle_alpha   90.00
_cell.angle_beta   90.00
_cell.angle_gamma   90.00
#
_symmetry.space_group_name_H-M   'P 1'
#
loop_
_entity.id
_entity.type
_entity.pdbx_description
1 polymer ?
#
loop_
_entity_poly.entity_id
_entity_poly.type
_entity_poly.pdbx_seq_one_letter_code
_entity_poly.pdbx_strand_id
1 'polypeptide(L)'
;MKKFFLFLGKFSILAAVVALALSAVHYFDISSHLKFSEIRSTYYNLVLHVENHPYLAPLIFIVLYVTVALSTIPGLLVLDLLAGMFFIEWWGAVIITVGGILGSLFFYLTMKWMKVSWKSPKMVRALGKMQTFLQERGVLFLFLVRLMPFFPFWLVSVALSLLKVRVRRFLWTSTLGFFTLAMVMTSLGKGIKDSLESETEMLSLLLTPKMMIAALLLVIFMILPFILKKRKREEMIKKEENPDQE
;
A
#
# COMPACT_ATOMS: atom_id res chain seq x y z
N MET A 1 -5.38 -3.81 -32.89
CA MET A 1 -4.11 -4.57 -32.92
C MET A 1 -2.86 -3.74 -32.54
N LYS A 2 -2.57 -2.58 -33.16
CA LYS A 2 -1.40 -1.73 -32.75
C LYS A 2 -1.36 -1.35 -31.26
N LYS A 3 -2.51 -1.10 -30.63
CA LYS A 3 -2.63 -0.80 -29.18
C LYS A 3 -2.38 -2.01 -28.27
N PHE A 4 -2.55 -3.24 -28.78
CA PHE A 4 -2.26 -4.49 -28.08
C PHE A 4 -0.77 -4.84 -28.15
N PHE A 5 -0.11 -4.55 -29.28
CA PHE A 5 1.36 -4.69 -29.40
C PHE A 5 2.13 -3.67 -28.52
N LEU A 6 1.62 -2.45 -28.39
CA LEU A 6 2.14 -1.46 -27.42
C LEU A 6 1.89 -1.86 -25.95
N PHE A 7 0.86 -2.67 -25.69
CA PHE A 7 0.59 -3.26 -24.38
C PHE A 7 1.56 -4.43 -24.11
N LEU A 8 1.84 -5.28 -25.10
CA LEU A 8 2.88 -6.32 -25.04
C LEU A 8 4.28 -5.72 -24.81
N GLY A 9 4.62 -4.61 -25.45
CA GLY A 9 5.90 -3.91 -25.24
C GLY A 9 6.07 -3.39 -23.81
N LYS A 10 4.98 -2.99 -23.13
CA LYS A 10 5.01 -2.60 -21.72
C LYS A 10 5.09 -3.81 -20.78
N PHE A 11 4.49 -4.93 -21.16
CA PHE A 11 4.72 -6.22 -20.50
C PHE A 11 6.16 -6.71 -20.70
N SER A 12 6.81 -6.39 -21.81
CA SER A 12 8.24 -6.69 -22.02
C SER A 12 9.13 -5.89 -21.06
N ILE A 13 8.82 -4.62 -20.81
CA ILE A 13 9.53 -3.81 -19.81
C ILE A 13 9.26 -4.35 -18.41
N LEU A 14 8.01 -4.68 -18.08
CA LEU A 14 7.66 -5.33 -16.82
C LEU A 14 8.39 -6.67 -16.66
N ALA A 15 8.41 -7.51 -17.70
CA ALA A 15 9.13 -8.78 -17.71
C ALA A 15 10.64 -8.58 -17.56
N ALA A 16 11.21 -7.51 -18.15
CA ALA A 16 12.62 -7.17 -17.98
C ALA A 16 12.91 -6.71 -16.54
N VAL A 17 12.05 -5.90 -15.94
CA VAL A 17 12.17 -5.47 -14.54
C VAL A 17 12.00 -6.64 -13.57
N VAL A 18 11.02 -7.53 -13.83
CA VAL A 18 10.80 -8.78 -13.09
C VAL A 18 12.02 -9.69 -13.24
N ALA A 19 12.53 -9.89 -14.45
CA ALA A 19 13.71 -10.69 -14.70
C ALA A 19 14.91 -10.14 -13.95
N LEU A 20 15.14 -8.82 -13.99
CA LEU A 20 16.26 -8.17 -13.31
C LEU A 20 16.14 -8.26 -11.77
N ALA A 21 14.93 -8.12 -11.22
CA ALA A 21 14.67 -8.33 -9.81
C ALA A 21 14.87 -9.79 -9.39
N LEU A 22 14.44 -10.76 -10.20
CA LEU A 22 14.67 -12.18 -9.98
C LEU A 22 16.15 -12.55 -10.11
N SER A 23 16.87 -11.97 -11.08
CA SER A 23 18.32 -12.12 -11.23
C SER A 23 19.06 -11.56 -10.03
N ALA A 24 18.63 -10.42 -9.47
CA ALA A 24 19.18 -9.89 -8.23
C ALA A 24 18.93 -10.86 -7.06
N VAL A 25 17.70 -11.36 -6.89
CA VAL A 25 17.37 -12.34 -5.84
C VAL A 25 18.20 -13.62 -5.95
N HIS A 26 18.48 -14.08 -7.17
CA HIS A 26 19.29 -15.27 -7.42
C HIS A 26 20.80 -14.99 -7.22
N TYR A 27 21.28 -13.81 -7.61
CA TYR A 27 22.63 -13.34 -7.30
C TYR A 27 22.88 -13.22 -5.79
N PHE A 28 21.84 -12.87 -5.03
CA PHE A 28 21.87 -12.79 -3.56
C PHE A 28 21.64 -14.15 -2.85
N ASP A 29 21.44 -15.25 -3.59
CA ASP A 29 21.27 -16.63 -3.09
C ASP A 29 20.33 -16.79 -1.87
N ILE A 30 19.16 -16.15 -1.92
CA ILE A 30 18.16 -16.17 -0.83
C ILE A 30 17.51 -17.56 -0.65
N SER A 31 17.55 -18.41 -1.68
CA SER A 31 16.84 -19.69 -1.71
C SER A 31 17.52 -20.84 -0.94
N SER A 32 18.82 -20.76 -0.67
CA SER A 32 19.61 -21.86 -0.08
C SER A 32 19.61 -21.88 1.46
N HIS A 33 19.09 -20.84 2.12
CA HIS A 33 19.24 -20.59 3.57
C HIS A 33 17.95 -20.61 4.42
N LEU A 34 16.86 -21.19 3.90
CA LEU A 34 15.57 -21.29 4.61
C LEU A 34 15.51 -22.43 5.64
N LYS A 35 16.46 -22.49 6.59
CA LYS A 35 16.38 -23.32 7.81
C LYS A 35 16.28 -22.41 9.04
N PHE A 36 15.38 -22.71 9.97
CA PHE A 36 15.02 -21.82 11.09
C PHE A 36 16.22 -21.36 11.96
N SER A 37 17.27 -22.18 12.10
CA SER A 37 18.54 -21.82 12.78
C SER A 37 19.49 -20.97 11.93
N GLU A 38 19.36 -20.99 10.60
CA GLU A 38 20.14 -20.18 9.64
C GLU A 38 19.47 -18.85 9.30
N ILE A 39 18.16 -18.70 9.57
CA ILE A 39 17.41 -17.46 9.29
C ILE A 39 17.98 -16.27 10.08
N ARG A 40 18.39 -16.47 11.34
CA ARG A 40 18.93 -15.38 12.18
C ARG A 40 20.28 -14.90 11.68
N SER A 41 21.21 -15.81 11.35
CA SER A 41 22.52 -15.44 10.80
C SER A 41 22.42 -14.83 9.40
N THR A 42 21.54 -15.38 8.55
CA THR A 42 21.26 -14.82 7.21
C THR A 42 20.67 -13.42 7.32
N TYR A 43 19.72 -13.21 8.24
CA TYR A 43 19.14 -11.90 8.50
C TYR A 43 20.20 -10.86 8.91
N TYR A 44 21.09 -11.18 9.87
CA TYR A 44 22.13 -10.25 10.28
C TYR A 44 23.10 -9.91 9.14
N ASN A 45 23.48 -10.88 8.31
CA ASN A 45 24.31 -10.64 7.12
C ASN A 45 23.63 -9.70 6.10
N LEU A 46 22.32 -9.85 5.92
CA LEU A 46 21.53 -8.96 5.06
C LEU A 46 21.41 -7.55 5.63
N VAL A 47 21.18 -7.41 6.94
CA VAL A 47 21.12 -6.10 7.61
C VAL A 47 22.45 -5.36 7.43
N LEU A 48 23.58 -6.02 7.67
CA LEU A 48 24.91 -5.44 7.45
C LEU A 48 25.12 -5.01 5.99
N HIS A 49 24.64 -5.79 5.01
CA HIS A 49 24.70 -5.40 3.60
C HIS A 49 23.86 -4.17 3.28
N VAL A 50 22.66 -4.08 3.86
CA VAL A 50 21.76 -2.92 3.71
C VAL A 50 22.39 -1.67 4.32
N GLU A 51 22.95 -1.80 5.53
CA GLU A 51 23.62 -0.69 6.23
C GLU A 51 24.86 -0.20 5.49
N ASN A 52 25.64 -1.10 4.88
CA ASN A 52 26.80 -0.74 4.07
C ASN A 52 26.44 -0.08 2.71
N HIS A 53 25.17 -0.17 2.28
CA HIS A 53 24.71 0.35 0.99
C HIS A 53 23.47 1.25 1.13
N PRO A 54 23.58 2.40 1.81
CA PRO A 54 22.43 3.23 2.22
C PRO A 54 21.62 3.81 1.06
N TYR A 55 22.18 3.89 -0.16
CA TYR A 55 21.47 4.39 -1.35
C TYR A 55 20.98 3.26 -2.26
N LEU A 56 21.80 2.21 -2.42
CA LEU A 56 21.54 1.13 -3.37
C LEU A 56 20.51 0.14 -2.80
N ALA A 57 20.53 -0.14 -1.49
CA ALA A 57 19.56 -1.03 -0.86
C ALA A 57 18.11 -0.50 -0.93
N PRO A 58 17.81 0.77 -0.60
CA PRO A 58 16.48 1.34 -0.83
C PRO A 58 16.03 1.28 -2.28
N LEU A 59 16.93 1.55 -3.23
CA LEU A 59 16.61 1.53 -4.66
C LEU A 59 16.21 0.13 -5.13
N ILE A 60 17.01 -0.88 -4.78
CA ILE A 60 16.69 -2.29 -5.05
C ILE A 60 15.35 -2.66 -4.42
N PHE A 61 15.13 -2.23 -3.17
CA PHE A 61 13.89 -2.51 -2.47
C PHE A 61 12.67 -1.91 -3.19
N ILE A 62 12.76 -0.65 -3.66
CA ILE A 62 11.69 -0.02 -4.46
C ILE A 62 11.44 -0.81 -5.74
N VAL A 63 12.48 -1.22 -6.45
CA VAL A 63 12.35 -1.99 -7.69
C VAL A 63 11.67 -3.34 -7.42
N LEU A 64 12.08 -4.04 -6.38
CA LEU A 64 11.46 -5.29 -5.94
C LEU A 64 9.99 -5.08 -5.56
N TYR A 65 9.70 -4.02 -4.80
CA TYR A 65 8.34 -3.67 -4.39
C TYR A 65 7.44 -3.44 -5.59
N VAL A 66 7.88 -2.62 -6.54
CA VAL A 66 7.15 -2.33 -7.78
C VAL A 66 6.96 -3.62 -8.58
N THR A 67 7.97 -4.49 -8.63
CA THR A 67 7.88 -5.78 -9.32
C THR A 67 6.78 -6.65 -8.72
N VAL A 68 6.79 -6.87 -7.41
CA VAL A 68 5.78 -7.67 -6.72
C VAL A 68 4.40 -7.05 -6.85
N ALA A 69 4.30 -5.73 -6.73
CA ALA A 69 3.07 -4.99 -6.95
C ALA A 69 2.50 -5.27 -8.35
N LEU A 70 3.32 -5.19 -9.39
CA LEU A 70 2.89 -5.40 -10.77
C LEU A 70 2.57 -6.87 -11.09
N SER A 71 3.23 -7.82 -10.42
CA SER A 71 2.94 -9.25 -10.57
C SER A 71 1.56 -9.67 -10.07
N THR A 72 0.82 -8.80 -9.38
CA THR A 72 -0.54 -9.10 -8.85
C THR A 72 -0.53 -10.25 -7.81
N ILE A 73 0.65 -10.71 -7.40
CA ILE A 73 0.84 -11.81 -6.45
C ILE A 73 0.65 -11.28 -5.02
N PRO A 74 -0.02 -12.02 -4.12
CA PRO A 74 -0.02 -11.70 -2.70
C PRO A 74 1.41 -11.80 -2.14
N GLY A 75 1.94 -10.70 -1.60
CA GLY A 75 3.31 -10.65 -1.08
C GLY A 75 3.77 -9.28 -0.59
N LEU A 76 3.06 -8.20 -0.95
CA LEU A 76 3.39 -6.84 -0.51
C LEU A 76 3.39 -6.69 1.02
N LEU A 77 2.50 -7.38 1.74
CA LEU A 77 2.48 -7.34 3.20
C LEU A 77 3.79 -7.84 3.82
N VAL A 78 4.40 -8.87 3.22
CA VAL A 78 5.69 -9.39 3.68
C VAL A 78 6.79 -8.37 3.43
N LEU A 79 6.79 -7.73 2.25
CA LEU A 79 7.72 -6.64 1.96
C LEU A 79 7.53 -5.45 2.92
N ASP A 80 6.29 -5.06 3.22
CA ASP A 80 6.02 -3.94 4.14
C ASP A 80 6.63 -4.21 5.53
N LEU A 81 6.54 -5.45 6.03
CA LEU A 81 7.18 -5.86 7.29
C LEU A 81 8.71 -5.90 7.17
N LEU A 82 9.25 -6.47 6.09
CA LEU A 82 10.70 -6.53 5.85
C LEU A 82 11.32 -5.13 5.76
N ALA A 83 10.62 -4.15 5.19
CA ALA A 83 11.08 -2.77 5.18
C ALA A 83 11.23 -2.20 6.59
N GLY A 84 10.37 -2.59 7.54
CA GLY A 84 10.50 -2.22 8.96
C GLY A 84 11.64 -2.92 9.70
N MET A 85 12.03 -4.11 9.22
CA MET A 85 13.18 -4.85 9.77
C MET A 85 14.51 -4.30 9.22
N PHE A 86 14.58 -3.98 7.93
CA PHE A 86 15.82 -3.56 7.28
C PHE A 86 16.11 -2.06 7.34
N PHE A 87 15.07 -1.21 7.36
CA PHE A 87 15.24 0.23 7.33
C PHE A 87 14.74 0.87 8.62
N ILE A 88 15.24 2.07 8.90
CA ILE A 88 14.65 2.94 9.91
C ILE A 88 13.18 3.17 9.54
N GLU A 89 12.28 3.00 10.50
CA GLU A 89 10.82 3.03 10.33
C GLU A 89 10.30 4.13 9.37
N TRP A 90 10.73 5.37 9.59
CA TRP A 90 10.36 6.50 8.72
C TRP A 90 10.82 6.31 7.26
N TRP A 91 12.06 5.89 7.06
CA TRP A 91 12.62 5.64 5.72
C TRP A 91 11.99 4.42 5.05
N GLY A 92 11.74 3.36 5.80
CA GLY A 92 10.96 2.20 5.33
C GLY A 92 9.59 2.64 4.83
N ALA A 93 8.90 3.52 5.57
CA ALA A 93 7.59 4.00 5.19
C ALA A 93 7.63 4.83 3.91
N VAL A 94 8.65 5.67 3.73
CA VAL A 94 8.89 6.43 2.50
C VAL A 94 9.14 5.48 1.32
N ILE A 95 10.00 4.47 1.50
CA ILE A 95 10.36 3.47 0.47
C ILE A 95 9.11 2.72 0.00
N ILE A 96 8.31 2.18 0.93
CA ILE A 96 7.03 1.50 0.63
C ILE A 96 6.09 2.45 -0.11
N THR A 97 5.98 3.69 0.36
CA THR A 97 5.07 4.69 -0.23
C THR A 97 5.45 4.97 -1.69
N VAL A 98 6.75 5.14 -1.98
CA VAL A 98 7.24 5.34 -3.34
C VAL A 98 6.94 4.12 -4.21
N GLY A 99 7.25 2.90 -3.74
CA GLY A 99 6.96 1.66 -4.47
C GLY A 99 5.45 1.47 -4.75
N GLY A 100 4.61 1.71 -3.74
CA GLY A 100 3.16 1.63 -3.84
C GLY A 100 2.56 2.66 -4.79
N ILE A 101 3.07 3.90 -4.79
CA ILE A 101 2.67 4.94 -5.75
C ILE A 101 3.06 4.52 -7.17
N LEU A 102 4.29 4.07 -7.40
CA LEU A 102 4.76 3.67 -8.74
C LEU A 102 3.94 2.50 -9.29
N GLY A 103 3.73 1.45 -8.50
CA GLY A 103 2.90 0.30 -8.88
C GLY A 103 1.45 0.70 -9.14
N SER A 104 0.84 1.50 -8.27
CA SER A 104 -0.55 1.93 -8.42
C SER A 104 -0.76 2.87 -9.61
N LEU A 105 0.21 3.76 -9.86
CA LEU A 105 0.20 4.69 -10.98
C LEU A 105 0.27 3.94 -12.33
N PHE A 106 1.05 2.86 -12.41
CA PHE A 106 1.10 2.01 -13.60
C PHE A 106 -0.30 1.47 -13.97
N PHE A 107 -1.01 0.86 -13.02
CA PHE A 107 -2.36 0.33 -13.28
C PHE A 107 -3.37 1.44 -13.60
N TYR A 108 -3.32 2.54 -12.85
CA TYR A 108 -4.17 3.69 -13.09
C TYR A 108 -3.98 4.25 -14.51
N LEU A 109 -2.73 4.50 -14.91
CA LEU A 109 -2.42 5.05 -16.24
C LEU A 109 -2.76 4.06 -17.34
N THR A 110 -2.45 2.78 -17.17
CA THR A 110 -2.76 1.74 -18.16
C THR A 110 -4.27 1.73 -18.46
N MET A 111 -5.11 1.75 -17.43
CA MET A 111 -6.56 1.79 -17.60
C MET A 111 -7.05 3.09 -18.24
N LYS A 112 -6.49 4.23 -17.82
CA LYS A 112 -6.83 5.54 -18.39
C LYS A 112 -6.50 5.61 -19.88
N TRP A 113 -5.38 5.03 -20.30
CA TRP A 113 -4.92 5.01 -21.69
C TRP A 113 -5.71 4.05 -22.56
N MET A 114 -6.07 2.87 -22.03
CA MET A 114 -6.83 1.88 -22.78
C MET A 114 -8.28 2.32 -23.04
N LYS A 115 -8.81 3.30 -22.27
CA LYS A 115 -10.21 3.78 -22.37
C LYS A 115 -11.22 2.62 -22.35
N VAL A 116 -10.93 1.58 -21.55
CA VAL A 116 -11.76 0.38 -21.47
C VAL A 116 -13.15 0.76 -20.95
N SER A 117 -14.18 0.42 -21.71
CA SER A 117 -15.57 0.46 -21.23
C SER A 117 -15.98 -0.94 -20.79
N TRP A 118 -16.27 -1.10 -19.50
CA TRP A 118 -16.75 -2.37 -18.97
C TRP A 118 -18.27 -2.45 -19.07
N LYS A 119 -18.76 -3.57 -19.62
CA LYS A 119 -20.20 -3.83 -19.80
C LYS A 119 -20.77 -4.86 -18.82
N SER A 120 -19.94 -5.46 -17.97
CA SER A 120 -20.38 -6.46 -16.99
C SER A 120 -21.31 -5.81 -15.95
N PRO A 121 -22.56 -6.30 -15.77
CA PRO A 121 -23.50 -5.73 -14.81
C PRO A 121 -22.97 -5.70 -13.37
N LYS A 122 -22.20 -6.72 -12.97
CA LYS A 122 -21.55 -6.79 -11.65
C LYS A 122 -20.53 -5.67 -11.46
N MET A 123 -19.70 -5.43 -12.48
CA MET A 123 -18.67 -4.39 -12.45
C MET A 123 -19.30 -3.00 -12.44
N VAL A 124 -20.32 -2.77 -13.28
CA VAL A 124 -21.05 -1.49 -13.32
C VAL A 124 -21.70 -1.20 -11.96
N ARG A 125 -22.33 -2.19 -11.33
CA ARG A 125 -22.90 -2.05 -9.98
C ARG A 125 -21.82 -1.73 -8.93
N ALA A 126 -20.67 -2.41 -8.97
CA ALA A 126 -19.57 -2.16 -8.03
C ALA A 126 -18.98 -0.74 -8.20
N LEU A 127 -18.73 -0.32 -9.45
CA LEU A 127 -18.24 1.03 -9.75
C LEU A 127 -19.26 2.10 -9.40
N GLY A 128 -20.55 1.84 -9.62
CA GLY A 128 -21.63 2.74 -9.19
C GLY A 128 -21.62 2.98 -7.69
N LYS A 129 -21.47 1.93 -6.87
CA LYS A 129 -21.32 2.08 -5.41
C LYS A 129 -20.10 2.92 -5.04
N MET A 130 -18.95 2.64 -5.65
CA MET A 130 -17.74 3.43 -5.41
C MET A 130 -17.89 4.89 -5.86
N GLN A 131 -18.62 5.14 -6.95
CA GLN A 131 -18.93 6.49 -7.42
C GLN A 131 -19.79 7.25 -6.42
N THR A 132 -20.83 6.62 -5.86
CA THR A 132 -21.64 7.20 -4.80
C THR A 132 -20.78 7.56 -3.59
N PHE A 133 -19.94 6.63 -3.11
CA PHE A 133 -19.03 6.92 -1.99
C PHE A 133 -18.04 8.04 -2.30
N LEU A 134 -17.53 8.11 -3.53
CA LEU A 134 -16.65 9.18 -3.98
C LEU A 134 -17.39 10.53 -4.03
N GLN A 135 -18.65 10.58 -4.43
CA GLN A 135 -19.47 11.80 -4.42
C GLN A 135 -19.80 12.24 -2.99
N GLU A 136 -20.16 11.30 -2.11
CA GLU A 136 -20.49 11.60 -0.71
C GLU A 136 -19.28 12.05 0.12
N ARG A 137 -18.12 11.42 -0.08
CA ARG A 137 -16.94 11.56 0.81
C ARG A 137 -15.74 12.21 0.15
N GLY A 138 -15.75 12.38 -1.17
CA GLY A 138 -14.69 13.05 -1.91
C GLY A 138 -13.30 12.45 -1.66
N VAL A 139 -12.37 13.32 -1.29
CA VAL A 139 -10.96 13.00 -1.01
C VAL A 139 -10.82 11.95 0.11
N LEU A 140 -11.71 11.98 1.11
CA LEU A 140 -11.66 11.06 2.23
C LEU A 140 -11.89 9.61 1.80
N PHE A 141 -12.77 9.35 0.83
CA PHE A 141 -12.94 8.01 0.27
C PHE A 141 -11.66 7.50 -0.43
N LEU A 142 -10.97 8.37 -1.17
CA LEU A 142 -9.74 8.02 -1.87
C LEU A 142 -8.61 7.64 -0.91
N PHE A 143 -8.59 8.24 0.27
CA PHE A 143 -7.65 7.90 1.34
C PHE A 143 -8.04 6.58 2.03
N LEU A 144 -9.31 6.44 2.43
CA LEU A 144 -9.79 5.25 3.15
C LEU A 144 -9.65 3.96 2.35
N VAL A 145 -9.91 4.00 1.04
CA VAL A 145 -9.79 2.81 0.18
C VAL A 145 -8.34 2.31 0.10
N ARG A 146 -7.35 3.14 0.45
CA ARG A 146 -5.93 2.76 0.54
C ARG A 146 -5.56 2.16 1.89
N LEU A 147 -6.29 2.50 2.95
CA LEU A 147 -6.10 1.92 4.28
C LEU A 147 -6.74 0.54 4.42
N MET A 148 -7.57 0.11 3.47
CA MET A 148 -8.19 -1.21 3.51
C MET A 148 -7.21 -2.29 3.00
N PRO A 149 -6.61 -3.11 3.89
CA PRO A 149 -5.56 -4.05 3.49
C PRO A 149 -6.10 -5.23 2.67
N PHE A 150 -7.41 -5.49 2.75
CA PHE A 150 -8.05 -6.65 2.12
C PHE A 150 -8.29 -6.48 0.62
N PHE A 151 -8.30 -5.24 0.12
CA PHE A 151 -8.52 -5.01 -1.31
C PHE A 151 -7.19 -5.05 -2.06
N PRO A 152 -7.10 -5.81 -3.17
CA PRO A 152 -5.91 -5.79 -3.99
C PRO A 152 -5.61 -4.37 -4.47
N PHE A 153 -4.40 -3.88 -4.23
CA PHE A 153 -4.04 -2.48 -4.50
C PHE A 153 -4.22 -2.10 -5.99
N TRP A 154 -4.01 -3.05 -6.91
CA TRP A 154 -4.19 -2.88 -8.35
C TRP A 154 -5.66 -2.61 -8.68
N LEU A 155 -6.58 -3.34 -8.04
CA LEU A 155 -8.02 -3.26 -8.30
C LEU A 155 -8.56 -1.88 -7.93
N VAL A 156 -8.14 -1.36 -6.78
CA VAL A 156 -8.47 0.01 -6.35
C VAL A 156 -7.99 1.03 -7.38
N SER A 157 -6.75 0.90 -7.84
CA SER A 157 -6.13 1.85 -8.78
C SER A 157 -6.83 1.85 -10.15
N VAL A 158 -7.22 0.67 -10.64
CA VAL A 158 -8.06 0.49 -11.83
C VAL A 158 -9.41 1.17 -11.65
N ALA A 159 -10.10 0.91 -10.54
CA ALA A 159 -11.41 1.49 -10.26
C ALA A 159 -11.37 3.03 -10.20
N LEU A 160 -10.37 3.61 -9.54
CA LEU A 160 -10.20 5.06 -9.47
C LEU A 160 -9.92 5.69 -10.84
N SER A 161 -9.23 4.98 -11.74
CA SER A 161 -9.06 5.42 -13.13
C SER A 161 -10.40 5.47 -13.87
N LEU A 162 -11.25 4.45 -13.70
CA LEU A 162 -12.57 4.38 -14.35
C LEU A 162 -13.54 5.43 -13.85
N LEU A 163 -13.47 5.74 -12.56
CA LEU A 163 -14.22 6.84 -11.94
C LEU A 163 -13.72 8.22 -12.39
N LYS A 164 -12.74 8.28 -13.30
CA LYS A 164 -12.17 9.51 -13.86
C LYS A 164 -11.63 10.45 -12.77
N VAL A 165 -11.12 9.89 -11.67
CA VAL A 165 -10.43 10.67 -10.63
C VAL A 165 -9.22 11.35 -11.26
N ARG A 166 -9.02 12.65 -11.02
CA ARG A 166 -7.86 13.38 -11.57
C ARG A 166 -6.55 12.82 -10.99
N VAL A 167 -5.51 12.68 -11.82
CA VAL A 167 -4.19 12.15 -11.43
C VAL A 167 -3.63 12.84 -10.20
N ARG A 168 -3.71 14.18 -10.14
CA ARG A 168 -3.23 14.96 -8.97
C ARG A 168 -3.93 14.56 -7.67
N ARG A 169 -5.25 14.35 -7.71
CA ARG A 169 -6.03 13.88 -6.54
C ARG A 169 -5.61 12.48 -6.16
N PHE A 170 -5.54 11.58 -7.14
CA PHE A 170 -5.10 10.20 -6.96
C PHE A 170 -3.72 10.11 -6.30
N LEU A 171 -2.74 10.89 -6.77
CA LEU A 171 -1.36 10.85 -6.27
C LEU A 171 -1.31 11.25 -4.80
N TRP A 172 -1.68 12.49 -4.46
CA TRP A 172 -1.60 12.97 -3.08
C TRP A 172 -2.39 12.12 -2.09
N THR A 173 -3.62 11.70 -2.43
CA THR A 173 -4.41 10.85 -1.51
C THR A 173 -3.83 9.46 -1.36
N SER A 174 -3.25 8.90 -2.42
CA SER A 174 -2.59 7.60 -2.35
C SER A 174 -1.27 7.69 -1.59
N THR A 175 -0.50 8.77 -1.75
CA THR A 175 0.70 9.04 -0.96
C THR A 175 0.38 9.05 0.53
N LEU A 176 -0.62 9.82 0.94
CA LEU A 176 -1.04 9.86 2.34
C LEU A 176 -1.50 8.48 2.84
N GLY A 177 -2.36 7.80 2.07
CA GLY A 177 -2.90 6.50 2.47
C GLY A 177 -1.82 5.43 2.60
N PHE A 178 -0.92 5.33 1.61
CA PHE A 178 0.22 4.41 1.67
C PHE A 178 1.16 4.77 2.80
N PHE A 179 1.47 6.06 3.00
CA PHE A 179 2.37 6.48 4.07
C PHE A 179 1.84 6.13 5.45
N THR A 180 0.55 6.40 5.71
CA THR A 180 -0.10 6.05 6.98
C THR A 180 -0.06 4.55 7.23
N LEU A 181 -0.40 3.74 6.22
CA LEU A 181 -0.36 2.29 6.36
C LEU A 181 1.08 1.76 6.52
N ALA A 182 2.02 2.31 5.75
CA ALA A 182 3.42 1.92 5.76
C ALA A 182 4.11 2.24 7.09
N MET A 183 3.75 3.36 7.74
CA MET A 183 4.22 3.63 9.11
C MET A 183 3.82 2.50 10.05
N VAL A 184 2.56 2.05 10.03
CA VAL A 184 2.12 0.94 10.89
C VAL A 184 2.88 -0.35 10.56
N MET A 185 2.99 -0.70 9.28
CA MET A 185 3.67 -1.93 8.87
C MET A 185 5.17 -1.93 9.19
N THR A 186 5.83 -0.77 9.05
CA THR A 186 7.25 -0.64 9.37
C THR A 186 7.49 -0.63 10.88
N SER A 187 6.59 -0.06 11.68
CA SER A 187 6.64 -0.24 13.13
C SER A 187 6.52 -1.73 13.50
N LEU A 188 5.59 -2.46 12.87
CA LEU A 188 5.42 -3.91 13.09
C LEU A 188 6.68 -4.69 12.72
N GLY A 189 7.27 -4.40 11.56
CA GLY A 189 8.55 -4.98 11.14
C GLY A 189 9.67 -4.71 12.14
N LYS A 190 9.78 -3.48 12.65
CA LYS A 190 10.75 -3.15 13.69
C LYS A 190 10.52 -3.95 14.98
N GLY A 191 9.26 -4.11 15.42
CA GLY A 191 8.95 -4.94 16.58
C GLY A 191 9.36 -6.40 16.40
N ILE A 192 9.25 -6.95 15.19
CA ILE A 192 9.75 -8.29 14.86
C ILE A 192 11.29 -8.34 14.97
N LYS A 193 11.99 -7.34 14.43
CA LYS A 193 13.46 -7.20 14.59
C LYS A 193 13.86 -7.18 16.06
N ASP A 194 13.22 -6.34 16.86
CA ASP A 194 13.56 -6.16 18.28
C ASP A 194 13.33 -7.46 19.09
N SER A 195 12.29 -8.24 18.74
CA SER A 195 12.02 -9.56 19.33
C SER A 195 13.10 -10.58 19.00
N LEU A 196 13.59 -10.57 17.75
CA LEU A 196 14.68 -11.44 17.30
C LEU A 196 16.02 -11.09 17.98
N GLU A 197 16.23 -9.85 18.40
CA GLU A 197 17.46 -9.40 19.04
C GLU A 197 17.48 -9.65 20.56
N SER A 198 16.33 -9.54 21.23
CA SER A 198 16.29 -9.45 22.70
C SER A 198 15.65 -10.64 23.44
N GLU A 199 15.30 -11.74 22.75
CA GLU A 199 14.56 -12.89 23.31
C GLU A 199 13.25 -12.52 24.04
N THR A 200 12.78 -11.28 23.90
CA THR A 200 11.49 -10.85 24.45
C THR A 200 10.35 -11.38 23.61
N GLU A 201 9.28 -11.78 24.29
CA GLU A 201 8.06 -12.26 23.65
C GLU A 201 7.49 -11.19 22.72
N MET A 202 7.26 -11.56 21.46
CA MET A 202 6.66 -10.71 20.41
C MET A 202 5.37 -10.01 20.87
N LEU A 203 4.59 -10.65 21.75
CA LEU A 203 3.37 -10.11 22.34
C LEU A 203 3.62 -8.85 23.20
N SER A 204 4.73 -8.80 23.94
CA SER A 204 5.11 -7.63 24.74
C SER A 204 5.48 -6.42 23.87
N LEU A 205 6.04 -6.67 22.68
CA LEU A 205 6.45 -5.63 21.73
C LEU A 205 5.26 -5.08 20.92
N LEU A 206 4.28 -5.93 20.60
CA LEU A 206 3.01 -5.52 19.98
C LEU A 206 2.16 -4.62 20.88
N LEU A 207 2.30 -4.77 22.20
CA LEU A 207 1.60 -3.98 23.22
C LEU A 207 2.34 -2.70 23.62
N THR A 208 3.42 -2.33 22.92
CA THR A 208 4.10 -1.07 23.20
C THR A 208 3.17 0.13 22.97
N PRO A 209 3.24 1.19 23.80
CA PRO A 209 2.38 2.37 23.66
C PRO A 209 2.42 2.97 22.26
N LYS A 210 3.58 2.92 21.60
CA LYS A 210 3.76 3.39 20.22
C LYS A 210 2.93 2.59 19.21
N MET A 211 2.94 1.26 19.29
CA MET A 211 2.12 0.42 18.41
C MET A 211 0.63 0.56 18.70
N MET A 212 0.25 0.66 19.97
CA MET A 212 -1.14 0.91 20.35
C MET A 212 -1.63 2.24 19.78
N ILE A 213 -0.82 3.30 19.83
CA ILE A 213 -1.14 4.60 19.23
C ILE A 213 -1.23 4.46 17.70
N ALA A 214 -0.30 3.77 17.04
CA ALA A 214 -0.33 3.58 15.59
C ALA A 214 -1.56 2.79 15.13
N ALA A 215 -1.91 1.71 15.82
CA ALA A 215 -3.11 0.91 15.58
C ALA A 215 -4.38 1.71 15.88
N LEU A 216 -4.41 2.43 17.00
CA LEU A 216 -5.52 3.30 17.36
C LEU A 216 -5.71 4.41 16.33
N LEU A 217 -4.64 5.05 15.85
CA LEU A 217 -4.70 6.04 14.79
C LEU A 217 -5.26 5.43 13.50
N LEU A 218 -4.80 4.24 13.10
CA LEU A 218 -5.35 3.54 11.93
C LEU A 218 -6.86 3.29 12.09
N VAL A 219 -7.28 2.77 13.24
CA VAL A 219 -8.69 2.52 13.58
C VAL A 219 -9.49 3.82 13.61
N ILE A 220 -8.98 4.88 14.25
CA ILE A 220 -9.59 6.20 14.26
C ILE A 220 -9.73 6.71 12.83
N PHE A 221 -8.68 6.69 12.00
CA PHE A 221 -8.76 7.13 10.61
C PHE A 221 -9.78 6.31 9.80
N MET A 222 -9.91 5.02 10.08
CA MET A 222 -10.89 4.14 9.44
C MET A 222 -12.33 4.42 9.90
N ILE A 223 -12.54 4.79 11.16
CA ILE A 223 -13.87 5.00 11.78
C ILE A 223 -14.34 6.47 11.70
N LEU A 224 -13.43 7.44 11.74
CA LEU A 224 -13.66 8.89 11.61
C LEU A 224 -14.67 9.26 10.52
N PRO A 225 -14.61 8.73 9.28
CA PRO A 225 -15.63 8.97 8.26
C PRO A 225 -17.05 8.54 8.64
N PHE A 226 -17.22 7.51 9.46
CA PHE A 226 -18.53 7.05 9.91
C PHE A 226 -19.09 7.98 11.00
N ILE A 227 -18.23 8.46 11.90
CA ILE A 227 -18.61 9.38 12.98
C ILE A 227 -19.00 10.76 12.43
N LEU A 228 -18.20 11.32 11.51
CA LEU A 228 -18.48 12.62 10.90
C LEU A 228 -19.79 12.63 10.09
N LYS A 229 -20.20 11.48 9.52
CA LYS A 229 -21.47 11.33 8.80
C LYS A 229 -22.68 11.27 9.75
N LYS A 230 -22.54 10.61 10.91
CA LYS A 230 -23.60 10.58 11.92
C LYS A 230 -23.93 11.99 12.42
N ARG A 231 -22.90 12.79 12.74
CA ARG A 231 -23.07 14.19 13.15
C ARG A 231 -23.74 15.07 12.10
N LYS A 232 -23.27 15.06 10.84
CA LYS A 232 -23.90 15.88 9.78
C LYS A 232 -25.35 15.48 9.50
N ARG A 233 -25.69 14.20 9.61
CA ARG A 233 -27.06 13.72 9.43
C ARG A 233 -27.95 14.15 10.61
N GLU A 234 -27.44 14.09 11.83
CA GLU A 234 -28.13 14.57 13.04
C GLU A 234 -28.30 16.11 13.03
N GLU A 235 -27.31 16.85 12.53
CA GLU A 235 -27.39 18.31 12.34
C GLU A 235 -28.41 18.72 11.28
N MET A 236 -28.50 17.99 10.15
CA MET A 236 -29.53 18.25 9.13
C MET A 236 -30.94 17.93 9.63
N ILE A 237 -31.12 16.82 10.36
CA ILE A 237 -32.42 16.47 10.96
C ILE A 237 -32.84 17.51 12.00
N LYS A 238 -31.92 17.97 12.86
CA LYS A 238 -32.21 19.05 13.83
C LYS A 238 -32.56 20.38 13.15
N LYS A 239 -31.95 20.70 12.01
CA LYS A 239 -32.24 21.93 11.24
C LYS A 239 -33.59 21.84 10.49
N GLU A 240 -34.00 20.63 10.09
CA GLU A 240 -35.36 20.38 9.56
C GLU A 240 -36.44 20.38 10.66
N GLU A 241 -36.11 19.92 11.88
CA GLU A 241 -37.05 19.90 13.02
C GLU A 241 -37.25 21.26 13.70
N ASN A 242 -36.34 22.23 13.52
CA ASN A 242 -36.43 23.54 14.16
C ASN A 242 -35.93 24.69 13.25
N PRO A 243 -36.69 25.06 12.20
CA PRO A 243 -36.25 26.02 11.18
C PRO A 243 -36.11 27.47 11.66
N ASP A 244 -36.66 27.83 12.84
CA ASP A 244 -36.77 29.22 13.32
C ASP A 244 -35.66 29.66 14.32
N GLN A 245 -34.56 28.92 14.44
CA GLN A 245 -33.46 29.22 15.39
C GLN A 245 -32.17 29.82 14.78
N GLU A 246 -32.22 30.39 13.57
CA GLU A 246 -31.10 31.20 13.01
C GLU A 246 -31.34 32.70 13.15
#